data_AF-A0A972KBZ8-F1
#
_entry.id   AF-A0A972KBZ8-F1
#
_cell.length_a   1.000
_cell.length_b   1.000
_cell.length_c   1.000
_cell.angle_alpha   90.00
_cell.angle_beta   90.00
_cell.angle_gamma   90.00
#
_symmetry.space_group_name_H-M   'P 1'
#
loop_
_entity.id
_entity.type
_entity.pdbx_description
1 polymer ?
#
loop_
_entity_poly.entity_id
_entity_poly.type
_entity_poly.pdbx_seq_one_letter_code
_entity_poly.pdbx_strand_id
1 'polypeptide(L)'
;LEKRDARYLALASRIAAELGARVVKTYYTEDFEQITSTCPVPVVIAGGPKTDDALEVLSFVRDGIDKGAIGVNLGRNIWQHHDPVGMANALRAVIHEDADPKDALDLVAAPPEQG
;
A
#
# COMPACT_ATOMS: atom_id res chain seq x y z
N LEU A 1 9.13 -9.42 -14.66
CA LEU A 1 7.81 -8.72 -14.72
C LEU A 1 8.09 -7.29 -15.16
N GLU A 2 8.31 -7.08 -16.46
CA GLU A 2 9.08 -5.93 -16.97
C GLU A 2 8.23 -4.72 -17.37
N LYS A 3 6.90 -4.73 -17.18
CA LYS A 3 6.03 -3.61 -17.59
C LYS A 3 4.91 -3.35 -16.58
N ARG A 4 5.26 -2.73 -15.45
CA ARG A 4 4.34 -2.10 -14.49
C ARG A 4 4.74 -0.65 -14.26
N ASP A 5 5.10 0.03 -15.36
CA ASP A 5 5.37 1.47 -15.32
C ASP A 5 4.07 2.25 -15.11
N ALA A 6 4.19 3.52 -14.69
CA ALA A 6 3.04 4.38 -14.42
C ALA A 6 2.09 4.49 -15.61
N ARG A 7 2.63 4.59 -16.83
CA ARG A 7 1.82 4.66 -18.05
C ARG A 7 0.93 3.44 -18.25
N TYR A 8 1.49 2.23 -18.10
CA TYR A 8 0.75 0.98 -18.24
C TYR A 8 -0.35 0.86 -17.17
N LEU A 9 0.00 1.16 -15.92
CA LEU A 9 -0.94 1.04 -14.80
C LEU A 9 -2.05 2.11 -14.85
N ALA A 10 -1.74 3.33 -15.29
CA ALA A 10 -2.73 4.39 -15.47
C ALA A 10 -3.73 4.04 -16.57
N LEU A 11 -3.26 3.53 -17.72
CA LEU A 11 -4.15 3.06 -18.79
C LEU A 11 -5.06 1.93 -18.33
N ALA A 12 -4.50 0.91 -17.67
CA ALA A 12 -5.29 -0.23 -17.17
C ALA A 12 -6.33 0.22 -16.13
N SER A 13 -5.95 1.10 -15.20
CA SER A 13 -6.83 1.65 -14.16
C SER A 13 -7.95 2.47 -14.78
N ARG A 14 -7.65 3.29 -15.79
CA ARG A 14 -8.64 4.09 -16.50
C ARG A 14 -9.64 3.21 -17.25
N ILE A 15 -9.17 2.19 -17.99
CA ILE A 15 -10.05 1.25 -18.68
C ILE A 15 -11.00 0.56 -17.70
N ALA A 16 -10.50 0.07 -16.57
CA ALA A 16 -11.34 -0.59 -15.56
C ALA A 16 -12.43 0.36 -15.03
N ALA A 17 -12.09 1.62 -14.74
CA ALA A 17 -13.04 2.62 -14.27
C ALA A 17 -14.10 2.96 -15.33
N GLU A 18 -13.70 3.16 -16.60
CA GLU A 18 -14.61 3.44 -17.72
C GLU A 18 -15.58 2.28 -18.01
N LEU A 19 -15.18 1.04 -17.70
CA LEU A 19 -16.05 -0.13 -17.77
C LEU A 19 -17.04 -0.24 -16.59
N GLY A 20 -17.00 0.69 -15.64
CA GLY A 20 -17.95 0.77 -14.53
C GLY A 20 -17.43 0.25 -13.18
N ALA A 21 -16.13 -0.03 -13.06
CA ALA A 21 -15.55 -0.30 -11.74
C ALA A 21 -15.70 0.93 -10.84
N ARG A 22 -16.13 0.71 -9.58
CA ARG A 22 -16.29 1.79 -8.59
C ARG A 22 -15.05 2.04 -7.73
N VAL A 23 -14.11 1.10 -7.74
CA VAL A 23 -12.82 1.16 -7.05
C VAL A 23 -11.83 0.41 -7.91
N VAL A 24 -10.60 0.91 -8.01
CA VAL A 24 -9.51 0.22 -8.71
C VAL A 24 -8.43 -0.18 -7.72
N LYS A 25 -8.04 -1.46 -7.76
CA LYS A 25 -6.84 -1.97 -7.10
C LYS A 25 -5.72 -2.08 -8.12
N THR A 26 -4.58 -1.44 -7.87
CA THR A 26 -3.41 -1.50 -8.74
C THR A 26 -2.11 -1.66 -7.95
N TYR A 27 -0.97 -1.85 -8.63
CA TYR A 27 0.34 -1.88 -7.98
C TYR A 27 0.91 -0.46 -7.85
N TYR A 28 1.72 -0.26 -6.82
CA TYR A 28 2.50 0.96 -6.65
C TYR A 28 3.67 1.04 -7.64
N THR A 29 4.07 2.27 -7.98
CA THR A 29 5.21 2.63 -8.83
C THR A 29 5.72 4.01 -8.42
N GLU A 30 6.89 4.44 -8.92
CA GLU A 30 7.52 5.72 -8.52
C GLU A 30 6.59 6.91 -8.79
N ASP A 31 6.05 7.05 -10.00
CA ASP A 31 5.10 8.11 -10.39
C ASP A 31 3.63 7.70 -10.13
N PHE A 32 3.34 7.16 -8.94
CA PHE A 32 2.00 6.63 -8.62
C PHE A 32 0.88 7.68 -8.77
N GLU A 33 1.19 8.95 -8.56
CA GLU A 33 0.27 10.07 -8.72
C GLU A 33 -0.29 10.21 -10.15
N GLN A 34 0.43 9.72 -11.17
CA GLN A 34 -0.13 9.67 -12.53
C GLN A 34 -1.35 8.75 -12.63
N ILE A 35 -1.42 7.70 -11.78
CA ILE A 35 -2.53 6.75 -11.77
C ILE A 35 -3.70 7.36 -10.99
N THR A 36 -3.45 7.90 -9.80
CA THR A 36 -4.49 8.45 -8.92
C THR A 36 -5.11 9.72 -9.47
N SER A 37 -4.33 10.57 -10.17
CA SER A 37 -4.84 11.80 -10.79
C SER A 37 -5.63 11.57 -12.07
N THR A 38 -5.47 10.42 -12.74
CA THR A 38 -6.14 10.12 -14.03
C THR A 38 -7.26 9.08 -13.94
N CYS A 39 -7.29 8.28 -12.87
CA CYS A 39 -8.36 7.33 -12.61
C CYS A 39 -9.58 8.06 -11.99
N PRO A 40 -10.77 8.03 -12.61
CA PRO A 40 -11.93 8.80 -12.15
C PRO A 40 -12.63 8.20 -10.92
N VAL A 41 -12.11 7.11 -10.35
CA VAL A 41 -12.65 6.41 -9.18
C VAL A 41 -11.55 6.15 -8.15
N PRO A 42 -11.89 5.93 -6.88
CA PRO A 42 -10.88 5.73 -5.84
C PRO A 42 -9.93 4.57 -6.12
N VAL A 43 -8.64 4.78 -5.83
CA VAL A 43 -7.56 3.82 -6.05
C VAL A 43 -7.04 3.28 -4.73
N VAL A 44 -6.88 1.95 -4.64
CA VAL A 44 -6.22 1.27 -3.52
C VAL A 44 -4.96 0.55 -3.98
N ILE A 45 -3.93 0.58 -3.14
CA ILE A 45 -2.63 -0.02 -3.46
C ILE A 45 -2.63 -1.51 -3.11
N ALA A 46 -2.25 -2.35 -4.07
CA ALA A 46 -1.98 -3.75 -3.85
C ALA A 46 -0.65 -3.93 -3.10
N GLY A 47 -0.60 -4.90 -2.20
CA GLY A 47 0.64 -5.22 -1.51
C GLY A 47 1.76 -5.67 -2.43
N GLY A 48 2.96 -5.16 -2.14
CA GLY A 48 4.20 -5.54 -2.79
C GLY A 48 4.64 -6.98 -2.52
N PRO A 49 5.88 -7.33 -2.90
CA PRO A 49 6.51 -8.56 -2.42
C PRO A 49 6.51 -8.59 -0.89
N LYS A 50 6.58 -9.81 -0.34
CA LYS A 50 6.74 -9.98 1.10
C LYS A 50 8.11 -9.44 1.51
N THR A 51 8.15 -8.63 2.54
CA THR A 51 9.38 -8.17 3.21
C THR A 51 9.31 -8.51 4.70
N ASP A 52 10.46 -8.62 5.34
CA ASP A 52 10.59 -8.78 6.79
C ASP A 52 10.78 -7.43 7.50
N ASP A 53 10.88 -6.33 6.74
CA ASP A 53 10.98 -4.97 7.28
C ASP A 53 9.60 -4.32 7.35
N ALA A 54 9.06 -4.20 8.57
CA ALA A 54 7.79 -3.54 8.80
C ALA A 54 7.83 -2.04 8.44
N LEU A 55 8.95 -1.35 8.68
CA LEU A 55 9.09 0.07 8.36
C LEU A 55 9.08 0.30 6.85
N GLU A 56 9.66 -0.60 6.07
CA GLU A 56 9.59 -0.56 4.60
C GLU A 56 8.13 -0.60 4.13
N VAL A 57 7.31 -1.49 4.69
CA VAL A 57 5.89 -1.59 4.35
C VAL A 57 5.13 -0.32 4.76
N LEU A 58 5.36 0.18 5.98
CA LEU A 58 4.68 1.39 6.47
C LEU A 58 5.05 2.63 5.63
N SER A 59 6.33 2.78 5.29
CA SER A 59 6.83 3.88 4.46
C SER A 59 6.27 3.83 3.04
N PHE A 60 6.25 2.64 2.45
CA PHE A 60 5.61 2.38 1.16
C PHE A 60 4.13 2.76 1.15
N VAL A 61 3.40 2.40 2.20
CA VAL A 61 1.98 2.75 2.33
C VAL A 61 1.79 4.26 2.48
N ARG A 62 2.57 4.92 3.34
CA ARG A 62 2.51 6.37 3.53
C ARG A 62 2.72 7.13 2.22
N ASP A 63 3.79 6.81 1.48
CA ASP A 63 4.07 7.46 0.20
C ASP A 63 2.93 7.26 -0.81
N GLY A 64 2.35 6.06 -0.83
CA GLY A 64 1.19 5.76 -1.66
C GLY A 64 -0.06 6.58 -1.31
N ILE A 65 -0.34 6.76 -0.02
CA ILE A 65 -1.43 7.62 0.48
C ILE A 65 -1.15 9.08 0.12
N ASP A 66 0.08 9.57 0.30
CA ASP A 66 0.50 10.92 -0.09
C ASP A 66 0.33 11.18 -1.59
N LYS A 67 0.52 10.15 -2.42
CA LYS A 67 0.29 10.18 -3.87
C LYS A 67 -1.17 9.97 -4.26
N GLY A 68 -2.11 9.99 -3.31
CA GLY A 68 -3.55 10.01 -3.56
C GLY A 68 -4.25 8.66 -3.56
N ALA A 69 -3.60 7.58 -3.10
CA ALA A 69 -4.33 6.36 -2.77
C ALA A 69 -5.29 6.62 -1.60
N ILE A 70 -6.46 5.99 -1.64
CA ILE A 70 -7.43 6.08 -0.52
C ILE A 70 -7.26 4.94 0.50
N GLY A 71 -6.28 4.07 0.30
CA GLY A 71 -6.05 2.91 1.14
C GLY A 71 -5.26 1.80 0.45
N VAL A 72 -5.23 0.64 1.11
CA VAL A 72 -4.42 -0.50 0.68
C VAL A 72 -5.22 -1.81 0.68
N ASN A 73 -4.77 -2.77 -0.11
CA ASN A 73 -5.21 -4.15 -0.08
C ASN A 73 -3.95 -5.03 0.04
N LEU A 74 -3.40 -5.07 1.26
CA LEU A 74 -2.24 -5.87 1.63
C LEU A 74 -2.66 -7.28 2.06
N GLY A 75 -1.84 -8.26 1.71
CA GLY A 75 -2.01 -9.65 2.11
C GLY A 75 -0.81 -10.12 2.90
N ARG A 76 0.19 -10.67 2.20
CA ARG A 76 1.35 -11.36 2.78
C ARG A 76 2.09 -10.55 3.86
N ASN A 77 2.24 -9.23 3.67
CA ASN A 77 2.88 -8.34 4.65
C ASN A 77 2.11 -8.19 5.98
N ILE A 78 0.88 -8.71 6.07
CA ILE A 78 0.10 -8.75 7.32
C ILE A 78 0.07 -10.20 7.84
N TRP A 79 -0.55 -11.13 7.11
CA TRP A 79 -0.84 -12.47 7.66
C TRP A 79 0.38 -13.40 7.73
N GLN A 80 1.51 -13.07 7.08
CA GLN A 80 2.78 -13.78 7.22
C GLN A 80 3.77 -13.06 8.15
N HIS A 81 3.40 -11.91 8.71
CA HIS A 81 4.21 -11.20 9.69
C HIS A 81 4.17 -11.94 11.04
N HIS A 82 5.24 -11.89 11.84
CA HIS A 82 5.26 -12.55 13.17
C HIS A 82 4.27 -11.90 14.14
N ASP A 83 4.02 -10.61 13.97
CA ASP A 83 3.00 -9.84 14.68
C ASP A 83 1.97 -9.27 13.69
N PRO A 84 0.96 -10.06 13.26
CA PRO A 84 -0.03 -9.62 12.28
C PRO A 84 -0.97 -8.55 12.82
N VAL A 85 -1.24 -8.55 14.14
CA VAL A 85 -2.13 -7.59 14.78
C VAL A 85 -1.44 -6.24 14.94
N GLY A 86 -0.20 -6.22 15.43
CA GLY A 86 0.61 -4.99 15.50
C GLY A 86 0.79 -4.38 14.12
N MET A 87 1.10 -5.19 13.10
CA MET A 87 1.23 -4.70 11.73
C MET A 87 -0.08 -4.10 11.19
N ALA A 88 -1.23 -4.71 11.46
CA ALA A 88 -2.52 -4.17 11.06
C ALA A 88 -2.85 -2.84 11.78
N ASN A 89 -2.53 -2.73 13.06
CA ASN A 89 -2.71 -1.50 13.84
C ASN A 89 -1.79 -0.37 13.36
N ALA A 90 -0.52 -0.69 13.07
CA ALA A 90 0.44 0.26 12.51
C ALA A 90 -0.03 0.82 11.16
N LEU A 91 -0.49 -0.07 10.26
CA LEU A 91 -1.06 0.34 8.97
C LEU A 91 -2.30 1.21 9.13
N ARG A 92 -3.18 0.87 10.09
CA ARG A 92 -4.36 1.69 10.39
C ARG A 92 -3.95 3.11 10.82
N ALA A 93 -2.96 3.24 11.70
CA ALA A 93 -2.48 4.53 12.17
C ALA A 93 -1.94 5.38 11.01
N VAL A 94 -1.14 4.78 10.11
CA VAL A 94 -0.63 5.47 8.91
C VAL A 94 -1.76 5.90 7.96
N ILE A 95 -2.74 5.04 7.70
CA ILE A 95 -3.77 5.27 6.67
C ILE A 95 -4.89 6.20 7.16
N HIS A 96 -5.29 6.09 8.43
CA HIS A 96 -6.50 6.73 8.95
C HIS A 96 -6.23 7.82 10.00
N GLU A 97 -5.02 7.86 10.56
CA GLU A 97 -4.67 8.77 11.66
C GLU A 97 -3.45 9.65 11.30
N ASP A 98 -3.00 9.59 10.03
CA ASP A 98 -1.85 10.33 9.49
C ASP A 98 -0.55 10.18 10.29
N ALA A 99 -0.36 9.04 10.97
CA ALA A 99 0.85 8.76 11.73
C ALA A 99 2.09 8.66 10.82
N ASP A 100 3.24 9.13 11.31
CA ASP A 100 4.52 8.88 10.66
C ASP A 100 4.85 7.37 10.71
N PRO A 101 5.38 6.77 9.63
CA PRO A 101 5.75 5.36 9.60
C PRO A 101 6.66 4.90 10.76
N LYS A 102 7.55 5.78 11.24
CA LYS A 102 8.46 5.46 12.35
C LYS A 102 7.72 5.40 13.68
N ASP A 103 6.79 6.31 13.91
CA ASP A 103 5.98 6.31 15.13
C ASP A 103 5.00 5.13 15.12
N ALA A 104 4.42 4.82 13.96
CA ALA A 104 3.53 3.66 13.80
C ALA A 104 4.26 2.32 14.00
N LEU A 105 5.58 2.26 13.78
CA LEU A 105 6.38 1.06 13.99
C LEU A 105 6.38 0.59 15.45
N ASP A 106 6.24 1.52 16.41
CA ASP A 106 6.17 1.20 17.84
C ASP A 106 4.96 0.31 18.21
N LEU A 107 3.96 0.24 17.33
CA LEU A 107 2.79 -0.64 17.48
C LEU A 107 3.08 -2.09 17.05
N VAL A 108 4.23 -2.35 16.42
CA VAL A 108 4.66 -3.67 15.94
C VAL A 108 5.65 -4.26 16.93
N ALA A 109 5.33 -5.43 17.49
CA ALA A 109 6.23 -6.12 18.39
C ALA A 109 7.56 -6.49 17.70
N ALA A 110 8.67 -6.43 18.43
CA ALA A 110 9.95 -6.92 17.93
C ALA A 110 9.84 -8.41 17.55
N PRO A 111 10.54 -8.86 16.49
CA PRO A 111 10.60 -10.26 16.15
C PRO A 111 11.17 -11.06 17.33
N PRO A 112 10.66 -12.27 17.60
CA PRO A 112 11.20 -13.12 18.66
C PRO A 112 12.68 -13.40 18.41
N GLU A 113 13.49 -13.39 19.47
CA GLU A 113 14.89 -13.81 19.37
C GLU A 113 14.95 -15.23 18.80
N GLN A 114 15.81 -15.43 17.80
CA GLN A 114 16.04 -16.73 17.21
C GLN A 114 16.74 -17.60 18.27
N GLY A 115 15.97 -18.50 18.90
CA GLY A 115 16.49 -19.54 19.78
C GLY A 115 17.28 -20.62 19.04
#